data_AF-A0AAP2S323-F1
#
_entry.id   AF-A0AAP2S323-F1
#
_cell.length_a   1.000
_cell.length_b   1.000
_cell.length_c   1.000
_cell.angle_alpha   90.00
_cell.angle_beta   90.00
_cell.angle_gamma   90.00
#
_symmetry.space_group_name_H-M   'P 1'
#
loop_
_entity.id
_entity.type
_entity.pdbx_description
1 polymer ?
#
loop_
_entity_poly.entity_id
_entity_poly.type
_entity_poly.pdbx_seq_one_letter_code
_entity_poly.pdbx_strand_id
1 'polypeptide(L)'
;IAAGAAAGAGVDLLVGGLTLGAAALAGAIAGGALQTARSYGSRLLGKIKGQRELTVDDSVLRLLALRQRQLLKALNLRGHAALHSIKVDTPQDKTWREGKLPDALHKARAHPQWSSLNPGAKVSQAERQEQVEALARRLDET
;
A
#
# COMPACT_ATOMS: atom_id res chain seq x y z
N ILE A 1 -17.54 -12.11 17.00
CA ILE A 1 -19.02 -12.11 17.08
C ILE A 1 -19.47 -10.68 16.81
N ALA A 2 -19.88 -10.39 15.58
CA ALA A 2 -20.30 -9.06 15.17
C ALA A 2 -21.78 -8.85 15.55
N ALA A 3 -22.01 -8.45 16.79
CA ALA A 3 -23.30 -7.95 17.25
C ALA A 3 -23.48 -6.53 16.69
N GLY A 4 -24.16 -6.40 15.56
CA GLY A 4 -24.37 -5.08 14.96
C GLY A 4 -25.21 -5.02 13.69
N ALA A 5 -26.07 -6.00 13.42
CA ALA A 5 -26.96 -6.01 12.25
C ALA A 5 -28.36 -6.56 12.55
N ALA A 6 -28.93 -6.21 13.71
CA ALA A 6 -30.25 -6.70 14.14
C ALA A 6 -31.06 -5.65 14.93
N ALA A 7 -30.93 -4.36 14.59
CA ALA A 7 -31.71 -3.30 15.23
C ALA A 7 -32.50 -2.52 14.16
N GLY A 8 -33.76 -2.89 13.99
CA GLY A 8 -34.72 -2.09 13.22
C GLY A 8 -35.97 -2.86 12.79
N ALA A 9 -37.07 -2.64 13.53
CA ALA A 9 -38.46 -2.96 13.18
C ALA A 9 -38.91 -4.43 13.29
N GLY A 10 -38.90 -4.98 14.50
CA GLY A 10 -39.44 -6.32 14.78
C GLY A 10 -40.70 -6.38 15.67
N VAL A 11 -41.22 -5.26 16.18
CA VAL A 11 -42.19 -5.35 17.30
C VAL A 11 -43.56 -4.72 17.04
N ASP A 12 -43.69 -3.70 16.18
CA ASP A 12 -45.02 -3.09 15.93
C ASP A 12 -45.70 -3.55 14.62
N LEU A 13 -45.18 -4.61 13.99
CA LEU A 13 -45.71 -5.13 12.72
C LEU A 13 -46.90 -6.08 12.87
N LEU A 14 -47.32 -6.39 14.11
CA LEU A 14 -48.39 -7.36 14.37
C LEU A 14 -49.78 -6.75 14.48
N VAL A 15 -49.92 -5.41 14.44
CA VAL A 15 -51.22 -4.74 14.61
C VAL A 15 -51.67 -3.91 13.39
N GLY A 16 -50.82 -3.67 12.38
CA GLY A 16 -51.23 -2.83 11.23
C GLY A 16 -50.51 -3.10 9.89
N GLY A 17 -51.11 -3.95 9.05
CA GLY A 17 -51.19 -3.70 7.60
C GLY A 17 -50.02 -4.17 6.70
N LEU A 18 -50.33 -5.12 5.82
CA LEU A 18 -49.52 -5.62 4.69
C LEU A 18 -48.84 -4.52 3.84
N THR A 19 -49.38 -3.31 3.83
CA THR A 19 -48.90 -2.15 3.05
C THR A 19 -47.61 -1.54 3.60
N LEU A 20 -47.37 -1.60 4.91
CA LEU A 20 -46.14 -1.09 5.53
C LEU A 20 -44.96 -2.07 5.37
N GLY A 21 -45.24 -3.38 5.33
CA GLY A 21 -44.22 -4.41 5.08
C GLY A 21 -43.63 -4.36 3.67
N ALA A 22 -44.45 -4.06 2.66
CA ALA A 22 -43.98 -3.87 1.28
C ALA A 22 -43.10 -2.62 1.14
N ALA A 23 -43.45 -1.52 1.81
CA ALA A 23 -42.64 -0.30 1.85
C ALA A 23 -41.31 -0.53 2.59
N ALA A 24 -41.32 -1.29 3.69
CA ALA A 24 -40.11 -1.66 4.42
C ALA A 24 -39.18 -2.55 3.57
N LEU A 25 -39.73 -3.54 2.85
CA LEU A 25 -38.97 -4.37 1.93
C LEU A 25 -38.37 -3.55 0.78
N ALA A 26 -39.17 -2.67 0.18
CA ALA A 26 -38.70 -1.76 -0.87
C ALA A 26 -37.60 -0.81 -0.36
N GLY A 27 -37.76 -0.27 0.86
CA GLY A 27 -36.76 0.56 1.53
C GLY A 27 -35.47 -0.19 1.86
N ALA A 28 -35.57 -1.46 2.28
CA ALA A 28 -34.42 -2.32 2.54
C ALA A 28 -33.63 -2.65 1.27
N ILE A 29 -34.33 -2.96 0.17
CA ILE A 29 -33.70 -3.20 -1.13
C ILE A 29 -33.03 -1.92 -1.64
N ALA A 30 -33.74 -0.79 -1.60
CA ALA A 30 -33.20 0.50 -2.03
C ALA A 30 -31.99 0.93 -1.17
N GLY A 31 -32.07 0.77 0.15
CA GLY A 31 -30.99 1.08 1.09
C GLY A 31 -29.76 0.18 0.91
N GLY A 32 -29.96 -1.13 0.75
CA GLY A 32 -28.89 -2.09 0.49
C GLY A 32 -28.18 -1.86 -0.85
N ALA A 33 -28.95 -1.55 -1.90
CA ALA A 33 -28.41 -1.21 -3.20
C ALA A 33 -27.58 0.08 -3.16
N LEU A 34 -28.07 1.12 -2.48
CA LEU A 34 -27.37 2.41 -2.38
C LEU A 34 -26.05 2.31 -1.60
N GLN A 35 -26.02 1.53 -0.52
CA GLN A 35 -24.81 1.33 0.28
C GLN A 35 -23.74 0.52 -0.49
N THR A 36 -24.18 -0.46 -1.29
CA THR A 36 -23.31 -1.24 -2.17
C THR A 36 -22.76 -0.38 -3.31
N ALA A 37 -23.60 0.46 -3.93
CA ALA A 37 -23.18 1.38 -4.98
C ALA A 37 -22.13 2.39 -4.50
N ARG A 38 -22.25 2.91 -3.26
CA ARG A 38 -21.26 3.84 -2.69
C ARG A 38 -19.92 3.17 -2.37
N SER A 39 -19.92 1.96 -1.83
CA SER A 39 -18.68 1.25 -1.43
C SER A 39 -17.93 0.63 -2.62
N TYR A 40 -18.66 0.15 -3.63
CA TYR A 40 -18.07 -0.43 -4.85
C TYR A 40 -17.86 0.60 -5.97
N GLY A 41 -18.61 1.70 -5.97
CA GLY A 41 -18.59 2.71 -7.03
C GLY A 41 -17.22 3.36 -7.21
N SER A 42 -16.48 3.66 -6.14
CA SER A 42 -15.14 4.23 -6.25
C SER A 42 -14.13 3.30 -6.92
N ARG A 43 -14.25 1.99 -6.70
CA ARG A 43 -13.40 0.96 -7.31
C ARG A 43 -13.74 0.74 -8.79
N LEU A 44 -15.04 0.73 -9.14
CA LEU A 44 -15.48 0.61 -10.53
C LEU A 44 -15.17 1.88 -11.34
N LEU A 45 -15.41 3.06 -10.76
CA LEU A 45 -15.04 4.34 -11.34
C LEU A 45 -13.53 4.39 -11.63
N GLY A 46 -12.69 3.86 -10.73
CA GLY A 46 -11.25 3.74 -10.98
C GLY A 46 -10.91 2.93 -12.24
N LYS A 47 -11.62 1.82 -12.48
CA LYS A 47 -11.45 0.99 -13.69
C LYS A 47 -11.94 1.68 -14.97
N ILE A 48 -13.05 2.40 -14.89
CA ILE A 48 -13.60 3.16 -16.04
C ILE A 48 -12.72 4.38 -16.35
N LYS A 49 -12.07 4.97 -15.34
CA LYS A 49 -11.16 6.12 -15.49
C LYS A 49 -9.82 5.78 -16.14
N GLY A 50 -9.64 4.54 -16.62
CA GLY A 50 -8.46 4.13 -17.39
C GLY A 50 -7.15 4.12 -16.59
N GLN A 51 -7.21 4.01 -15.26
CA GLN A 51 -6.00 4.00 -14.44
C GLN A 51 -5.19 2.72 -14.70
N ARG A 52 -3.91 2.89 -15.00
CA ARG A 52 -2.93 1.81 -15.06
C ARG A 52 -2.08 1.86 -13.81
N GLU A 53 -2.03 0.75 -13.08
CA GLU A 53 -1.10 0.59 -11.98
C GLU A 53 0.28 0.34 -12.54
N LEU A 54 1.23 1.20 -12.18
CA LEU A 54 2.63 1.07 -12.57
C LEU A 54 3.41 0.62 -11.35
N THR A 55 4.16 -0.46 -11.53
CA THR A 55 5.03 -1.00 -10.50
C THR A 55 6.45 -0.99 -11.00
N VAL A 56 7.38 -0.55 -10.15
CA VAL A 56 8.81 -0.54 -10.46
C VAL A 56 9.30 -1.98 -10.64
N ASP A 57 10.11 -2.21 -11.69
CA ASP A 57 10.71 -3.51 -11.96
C ASP A 57 11.79 -3.88 -10.93
N ASP A 58 11.98 -5.17 -10.69
CA ASP A 58 12.96 -5.69 -9.74
C ASP A 58 14.39 -5.26 -10.11
N SER A 59 14.73 -5.22 -11.40
CA SER A 59 16.05 -4.79 -11.87
C SER A 59 16.34 -3.33 -11.52
N VAL A 60 15.32 -2.47 -11.58
CA VAL A 60 15.43 -1.05 -11.20
C VAL A 60 15.63 -0.91 -9.70
N LEU A 61 14.90 -1.67 -8.88
CA LEU A 61 15.09 -1.68 -7.44
C LEU A 61 16.50 -2.13 -7.04
N ARG A 62 17.03 -3.15 -7.71
CA ARG A 62 18.41 -3.62 -7.52
C ARG A 62 19.44 -2.55 -7.88
N LEU A 63 19.26 -1.90 -9.03
CA LEU A 63 20.14 -0.82 -9.47
C LEU A 63 20.12 0.36 -8.49
N LEU A 64 18.95 0.74 -8.00
CA LEU A 64 18.81 1.80 -6.99
C LEU A 64 19.53 1.45 -5.70
N ALA A 65 19.33 0.23 -5.17
CA ALA A 65 20.01 -0.23 -3.96
C ALA A 65 21.54 -0.20 -4.12
N LEU A 66 22.06 -0.68 -5.25
CA LEU A 66 23.49 -0.65 -5.56
C LEU A 66 24.04 0.79 -5.58
N ARG A 67 23.36 1.72 -6.27
CA ARG A 67 23.78 3.13 -6.35
C ARG A 67 23.72 3.82 -4.99
N GLN A 68 22.68 3.56 -4.19
CA GLN A 68 22.53 4.14 -2.86
C GLN A 68 23.62 3.66 -1.91
N ARG A 69 23.98 2.38 -1.94
CA ARG A 69 25.10 1.84 -1.14
C ARG A 69 26.45 2.43 -1.55
N GLN A 70 26.69 2.60 -2.86
CA GLN A 70 27.89 3.29 -3.33
C GLN A 70 27.95 4.73 -2.85
N LEU A 71 26.83 5.45 -2.90
CA LEU A 71 26.74 6.81 -2.38
C LEU A 71 27.02 6.84 -0.87
N LEU A 72 26.40 5.96 -0.08
CA LEU A 72 26.66 5.86 1.36
C LEU A 72 28.13 5.56 1.66
N LYS A 73 28.76 4.63 0.94
CA LYS A 73 30.19 4.35 1.08
C LYS A 73 31.04 5.58 0.75
N ALA A 74 30.74 6.27 -0.34
CA ALA A 74 31.45 7.48 -0.73
C ALA A 74 31.29 8.60 0.30
N LEU A 75 30.09 8.75 0.87
CA LEU A 75 29.80 9.73 1.92
C LEU A 75 30.51 9.37 3.24
N ASN A 76 30.54 8.10 3.63
CA ASN A 76 31.25 7.64 4.84
C ASN A 76 32.77 7.81 4.73
N LEU A 77 33.34 7.61 3.54
CA LEU A 77 34.76 7.85 3.29
C LEU A 77 35.11 9.35 3.18
N ARG A 78 34.11 10.21 3.03
CA ARG A 78 34.29 11.65 2.89
C ARG A 78 34.51 12.28 4.27
N GLY A 79 35.78 12.42 4.67
CA GLY A 79 36.15 13.23 5.85
C GLY A 79 35.81 14.72 5.68
N HIS A 80 35.87 15.49 6.77
CA HIS A 80 35.43 16.89 6.86
C HIS A 80 36.05 17.89 5.87
N ALA A 81 37.16 17.54 5.18
CA ALA A 81 37.85 18.41 4.22
C ALA A 81 37.98 17.81 2.80
N ALA A 82 37.17 16.81 2.45
CA ALA A 82 37.26 16.16 1.14
C ALA A 82 36.69 17.05 0.02
N LEU A 83 37.61 17.61 -0.78
CA LEU A 83 37.34 18.49 -1.94
C LEU A 83 37.14 17.73 -3.26
N HIS A 84 37.42 16.43 -3.30
CA HIS A 84 37.36 15.63 -4.52
C HIS A 84 35.94 15.21 -4.89
N SER A 85 35.63 15.20 -6.19
CA SER A 85 34.35 14.70 -6.73
C SER A 85 34.18 13.21 -6.45
N ILE A 86 32.96 12.80 -6.06
CA ILE A 86 32.61 11.39 -5.87
C ILE A 86 32.71 10.68 -7.22
N LYS A 87 33.57 9.67 -7.31
CA LYS A 87 33.64 8.76 -8.45
C LYS A 87 32.67 7.61 -8.22
N VAL A 88 31.78 7.39 -9.18
CA VAL A 88 30.84 6.27 -9.16
C VAL A 88 31.45 5.14 -9.99
N ASP A 89 32.08 4.18 -9.31
CA ASP A 89 32.57 2.96 -9.97
C ASP A 89 31.43 2.00 -10.30
N THR A 90 31.68 1.02 -11.17
CA THR A 90 30.70 -0.04 -11.46
C THR A 90 30.51 -0.93 -10.22
N PRO A 91 29.29 -1.06 -9.66
CA PRO A 91 29.07 -1.82 -8.43
C PRO A 91 29.40 -3.30 -8.64
N GLN A 92 30.40 -3.83 -7.94
CA GLN A 92 30.83 -5.23 -8.06
C GLN A 92 29.95 -6.25 -7.33
N ASP A 93 28.96 -5.78 -6.56
CA ASP A 93 28.16 -6.64 -5.70
C ASP A 93 27.19 -7.51 -6.53
N LYS A 94 27.60 -8.77 -6.77
CA LYS A 94 26.86 -9.77 -7.57
C LYS A 94 25.56 -10.18 -6.91
N THR A 95 25.50 -10.16 -5.58
CA THR A 95 24.36 -10.59 -4.76
C THR A 95 23.11 -9.78 -5.09
N TRP A 96 23.26 -8.47 -5.25
CA TRP A 96 22.17 -7.58 -5.65
C TRP A 96 21.91 -7.56 -7.15
N ARG A 97 22.87 -7.94 -7.99
CA ARG A 97 22.62 -8.05 -9.45
C ARG A 97 21.73 -9.23 -9.80
N GLU A 98 21.96 -10.39 -9.18
CA GLU A 98 21.33 -11.66 -9.59
C GLU A 98 20.43 -12.28 -8.51
N GLY A 99 20.53 -11.83 -7.26
CA GLY A 99 19.78 -12.38 -6.14
C GLY A 99 18.31 -11.97 -6.07
N LYS A 100 17.56 -12.69 -5.23
CA LYS A 100 16.17 -12.36 -4.89
C LYS A 100 16.11 -11.02 -4.14
N LEU A 101 15.05 -10.25 -4.38
CA LEU A 101 14.80 -9.05 -3.59
C LEU A 101 14.52 -9.43 -2.12
N PRO A 102 14.90 -8.58 -1.16
CA PRO A 102 14.50 -8.74 0.23
C PRO A 102 12.98 -8.83 0.39
N ASP A 103 12.51 -9.71 1.29
CA ASP A 103 11.08 -9.94 1.54
C ASP A 103 10.33 -8.66 1.93
N ALA A 104 11.00 -7.71 2.60
CA ALA A 104 10.46 -6.41 2.94
C ALA A 104 9.98 -5.63 1.70
N LEU A 105 10.69 -5.72 0.57
CA LEU A 105 10.29 -5.09 -0.69
C LEU A 105 9.10 -5.82 -1.34
N HIS A 106 9.05 -7.15 -1.23
CA HIS A 106 7.90 -7.92 -1.68
C HIS A 106 6.64 -7.56 -0.90
N LYS A 107 6.75 -7.42 0.43
CA LYS A 107 5.63 -6.98 1.25
C LYS A 107 5.20 -5.56 0.87
N ALA A 108 6.14 -4.63 0.72
CA ALA A 108 5.84 -3.25 0.32
C ALA A 108 5.05 -3.14 -1.00
N ARG A 109 5.25 -4.05 -1.97
CA ARG A 109 4.49 -4.08 -3.23
C ARG A 109 2.98 -4.30 -3.01
N ALA A 110 2.58 -4.97 -1.94
CA ALA A 110 1.16 -5.20 -1.62
C ALA A 110 0.50 -3.99 -0.90
N HIS A 111 1.27 -2.94 -0.58
CA HIS A 111 0.78 -1.79 0.16
C HIS A 111 1.05 -0.46 -0.59
N PRO A 112 0.29 -0.14 -1.66
CA PRO A 112 0.47 1.09 -2.43
C PRO A 112 0.40 2.36 -1.55
N GLN A 113 -0.41 2.34 -0.50
CA GLN A 113 -0.51 3.45 0.46
C GLN A 113 0.80 3.76 1.20
N TRP A 114 1.80 2.89 1.19
CA TRP A 114 3.10 3.17 1.84
C TRP A 114 4.00 4.10 1.03
N SER A 115 3.68 4.33 -0.25
CA SER A 115 4.36 5.29 -1.09
C SER A 115 3.77 6.68 -0.92
N SER A 116 4.62 7.69 -0.66
CA SER A 116 4.21 9.09 -0.66
C SER A 116 3.76 9.60 -2.04
N LEU A 117 4.09 8.88 -3.11
CA LEU A 117 3.68 9.21 -4.47
C LEU A 117 2.21 8.86 -4.76
N ASN A 118 1.58 8.07 -3.90
CA ASN A 118 0.21 7.60 -4.09
C ASN A 118 -0.78 8.47 -3.31
N PRO A 119 -1.99 8.73 -3.86
CA PRO A 119 -3.04 9.42 -3.13
C PRO A 119 -3.39 8.70 -1.82
N GLY A 120 -3.57 9.45 -0.73
CA GLY A 120 -3.92 8.89 0.58
C GLY A 120 -2.77 8.12 1.25
N ALA A 121 -1.52 8.49 0.97
CA ALA A 121 -0.32 7.87 1.53
C ALA A 121 -0.36 7.80 3.07
N LYS A 122 -0.01 6.63 3.60
CA LYS A 122 0.09 6.31 5.03
C LYS A 122 1.53 5.99 5.41
N VAL A 123 2.41 6.97 5.23
CA VAL A 123 3.87 6.82 5.43
C VAL A 123 4.29 6.58 6.88
N SER A 124 3.44 6.96 7.85
CA SER A 124 3.66 6.80 9.29
C SER A 124 3.10 5.51 9.88
N GLN A 125 2.59 4.58 9.06
CA GLN A 125 2.14 3.28 9.56
C GLN A 125 3.29 2.49 10.20
N ALA A 126 3.05 1.95 11.40
CA ALA A 126 4.03 1.14 12.13
C ALA A 126 4.53 -0.05 11.30
N GLU A 127 3.63 -0.75 10.61
CA GLU A 127 3.99 -1.89 9.76
C GLU A 127 4.96 -1.50 8.63
N ARG A 128 4.77 -0.32 8.02
CA ARG A 128 5.72 0.21 7.02
C ARG A 128 7.08 0.44 7.66
N GLN A 129 7.10 1.03 8.85
CA GLN A 129 8.34 1.34 9.58
C GLN A 129 9.12 0.05 9.92
N GLU A 130 8.43 -1.01 10.35
CA GLU A 130 9.04 -2.33 10.58
C GLU A 130 9.70 -2.89 9.33
N GLN A 131 9.06 -2.77 8.16
CA GLN A 131 9.64 -3.24 6.89
C GLN A 131 10.84 -2.39 6.46
N VAL A 132 10.82 -1.08 6.70
CA VAL A 132 11.96 -0.19 6.45
C VAL A 132 13.15 -0.61 7.32
N GLU A 133 12.94 -0.89 8.59
CA GLU A 133 13.99 -1.35 9.51
C GLU A 133 14.51 -2.74 9.15
N ALA A 134 13.63 -3.67 8.77
CA ALA A 134 14.02 -4.99 8.30
C ALA A 134 14.88 -4.92 7.02
N LEU A 135 14.52 -4.02 6.09
CA LEU A 135 15.30 -3.77 4.89
C LEU A 135 16.66 -3.14 5.23
N ALA A 136 16.70 -2.17 6.13
CA ALA A 136 17.94 -1.50 6.56
C ALA A 136 18.93 -2.51 7.15
N ARG A 137 18.49 -3.35 8.10
CA ARG A 137 19.33 -4.41 8.69
C ARG A 137 19.92 -5.33 7.63
N ARG A 138 19.10 -5.75 6.66
CA ARG A 138 19.56 -6.63 5.58
C ARG A 138 20.56 -5.96 4.63
N LEU A 139 20.48 -4.64 4.46
CA LEU A 139 21.43 -3.87 3.66
C LEU A 139 22.78 -3.69 4.37
N ASP A 140 22.79 -3.67 5.70
CA ASP A 140 24.00 -3.57 6.52
C ASP A 140 24.75 -4.91 6.68
N GLU A 141 24.03 -6.04 6.62
CA GLU A 141 24.59 -7.40 6.73
C GLU A 141 25.38 -7.87 5.49
N THR A 142 25.32 -7.13 4.37
CA THR A 142 25.98 -7.48 3.09
C THR A 142 27.08 -6.49 2.73
#